data_AF-A0A529ZGH1-F1
#
_entry.id   AF-A0A529ZGH1-F1
#
_cell.length_a   1.000
_cell.length_b   1.000
_cell.length_c   1.000
_cell.angle_alpha   90.00
_cell.angle_beta   90.00
_cell.angle_gamma   90.00
#
_symmetry.space_group_name_H-M   'P 1'
#
loop_
_entity.id
_entity.type
_entity.pdbx_description
1 polymer ?
#
loop_
_entity_poly.entity_id
_entity_poly.type
_entity_poly.pdbx_seq_one_letter_code
_entity_poly.pdbx_strand_id
1 'polypeptide(L)'
;AFLLQGGDCAESFAEHGADNIRDFFRVFLQMSVVLTFAGAQPVVKVGRVAGQFAKPRSSDNETKGGVTLPSYRGDIINGIEFDARSRIPDPARQEMAYRQSAATLNLLRAFAQGGYASLENVHRWMLGFVADSPQGEKYESLANRITETMEFM
;
A
#
# COMPACT_ATOMS: atom_id res chain seq x y z
N ALA A 1 18.12 -1.21 14.22
CA ALA A 1 17.00 -1.60 13.34
C ALA A 1 16.25 -0.34 12.94
N PHE A 2 15.70 -0.30 11.74
CA PHE A 2 14.99 0.85 11.17
C PHE A 2 13.51 0.50 10.91
N LEU A 3 12.59 1.45 11.10
CA LEU A 3 11.16 1.25 10.82
C LEU A 3 10.81 1.87 9.47
N LEU A 4 10.32 1.06 8.54
CA LEU A 4 9.65 1.52 7.33
C LEU A 4 8.14 1.31 7.49
N GLN A 5 7.39 2.41 7.52
CA GLN A 5 5.93 2.40 7.52
C GLN A 5 5.39 3.19 6.34
N GLY A 6 4.47 2.59 5.56
CA GLY A 6 3.95 3.20 4.34
C GLY A 6 2.77 2.42 3.75
N GLY A 7 2.06 3.04 2.82
CA GLY A 7 0.84 2.50 2.20
C GLY A 7 -0.17 3.60 1.92
N ASP A 8 -1.42 3.21 1.73
CA ASP A 8 -2.44 4.13 1.28
C ASP A 8 -2.76 5.22 2.31
N CYS A 9 -3.21 6.37 1.79
CA CYS A 9 -3.80 7.41 2.63
C CYS A 9 -5.10 6.91 3.25
N ALA A 10 -5.99 6.38 2.40
CA ALA A 10 -7.17 5.64 2.77
C ALA A 10 -7.46 4.59 1.68
N GLU A 11 -7.70 3.34 2.08
CA GLU A 11 -8.13 2.29 1.16
C GLU A 11 -9.57 2.56 0.67
N SER A 12 -9.87 2.12 -0.54
CA SER A 12 -11.16 2.26 -1.21
C SER A 12 -11.72 0.89 -1.61
N PHE A 13 -13.04 0.73 -1.55
CA PHE A 13 -13.72 -0.48 -2.03
C PHE A 13 -13.66 -0.60 -3.56
N ALA A 14 -13.62 0.53 -4.27
CA ALA A 14 -13.55 0.55 -5.73
C ALA A 14 -12.18 0.12 -6.26
N GLU A 15 -11.12 0.33 -5.47
CA GLU A 15 -9.73 0.06 -5.86
C GLU A 15 -9.22 -1.29 -5.31
N HIS A 16 -10.13 -2.17 -4.89
CA HIS A 16 -9.77 -3.50 -4.40
C HIS A 16 -9.41 -4.46 -5.53
N GLY A 17 -8.12 -4.55 -5.85
CA GLY A 17 -7.59 -5.46 -6.86
C GLY A 17 -6.30 -6.14 -6.41
N ALA A 18 -6.11 -7.40 -6.82
CA ALA A 18 -4.90 -8.16 -6.52
C ALA A 18 -3.63 -7.48 -7.08
N ASP A 19 -3.74 -6.83 -8.24
CA ASP A 19 -2.64 -6.08 -8.85
C ASP A 19 -2.23 -4.87 -8.00
N ASN A 20 -3.19 -4.09 -7.48
CA ASN A 20 -2.90 -2.96 -6.59
C ASN A 20 -2.18 -3.40 -5.31
N ILE A 21 -2.64 -4.50 -4.70
CA ILE A 21 -2.03 -5.07 -3.49
C ILE A 21 -0.61 -5.56 -3.79
N ARG A 22 -0.41 -6.25 -4.92
CA ARG A 22 0.91 -6.71 -5.38
C ARG A 22 1.84 -5.54 -5.62
N ASP A 23 1.39 -4.51 -6.32
CA ASP A 23 2.24 -3.39 -6.73
C ASP A 23 2.60 -2.50 -5.54
N PHE A 24 1.69 -2.31 -4.57
CA PHE A 24 2.02 -1.77 -3.25
C PHE A 24 3.12 -2.60 -2.58
N PHE A 25 2.95 -3.92 -2.50
CA PHE A 25 3.91 -4.81 -1.84
C PHE A 25 5.28 -4.78 -2.53
N ARG A 26 5.32 -4.70 -3.86
CA ARG A 26 6.56 -4.52 -4.65
C ARG A 26 7.31 -3.27 -4.24
N VAL A 27 6.67 -2.10 -4.30
CA VAL A 27 7.30 -0.83 -3.90
C VAL A 27 7.84 -0.94 -2.47
N PHE A 28 7.07 -1.54 -1.57
CA PHE A 28 7.46 -1.69 -0.18
C PHE A 28 8.71 -2.57 0.01
N LEU A 29 8.83 -3.66 -0.76
CA LEU A 29 10.03 -4.50 -0.78
C LEU A 29 11.25 -3.79 -1.38
N GLN A 30 11.07 -3.04 -2.48
CA GLN A 30 12.14 -2.24 -3.09
C GLN A 30 12.72 -1.22 -2.10
N MET A 31 11.86 -0.46 -1.41
CA MET A 31 12.31 0.48 -0.39
C MET A 31 13.03 -0.23 0.76
N SER A 32 12.48 -1.37 1.20
CA SER A 32 13.03 -2.14 2.31
C SER A 32 14.43 -2.67 2.02
N VAL A 33 14.67 -3.19 0.82
CA VAL A 33 15.98 -3.77 0.46
C VAL A 33 17.03 -2.68 0.33
N VAL A 34 16.68 -1.53 -0.27
CA VAL A 34 17.55 -0.34 -0.35
C VAL A 34 17.96 0.12 1.05
N LEU A 35 16.98 0.29 1.95
CA LEU A 35 17.24 0.73 3.33
C LEU A 35 18.06 -0.28 4.13
N THR A 36 17.82 -1.57 3.93
CA THR A 36 18.57 -2.64 4.60
C THR A 36 20.03 -2.64 4.15
N PHE A 37 20.27 -2.60 2.84
CA PHE A 37 21.61 -2.68 2.27
C PHE A 37 22.42 -1.40 2.56
N ALA A 38 21.85 -0.22 2.28
CA ALA A 38 22.55 1.05 2.49
C ALA A 38 22.70 1.40 3.98
N GLY A 39 21.75 1.00 4.82
CA GLY A 39 21.76 1.28 6.26
C GLY A 39 22.51 0.23 7.08
N ALA A 40 22.90 -0.91 6.50
CA ALA A 40 23.52 -2.04 7.19
C ALA A 40 22.80 -2.45 8.49
N GLN A 41 21.46 -2.33 8.51
CA GLN A 41 20.63 -2.64 9.66
C GLN A 41 19.31 -3.31 9.23
N PRO A 42 18.74 -4.19 10.07
CA PRO A 42 17.42 -4.77 9.78
C PRO A 42 16.32 -3.71 9.67
N VAL A 43 15.45 -3.86 8.67
CA VAL A 43 14.26 -3.00 8.47
C VAL A 43 12.99 -3.74 8.86
N VAL A 44 12.27 -3.18 9.84
CA VAL A 44 10.90 -3.59 10.21
C VAL A 44 9.92 -2.94 9.25
N LYS A 45 9.06 -3.75 8.66
CA LYS A 45 8.15 -3.41 7.55
C LYS A 45 6.71 -3.36 8.06
N VAL A 46 6.08 -2.18 8.07
CA VAL A 46 4.70 -1.99 8.54
C VAL A 46 3.84 -1.34 7.46
N GLY A 47 2.91 -2.10 6.89
CA GLY A 47 1.98 -1.58 5.88
C GLY A 47 0.82 -0.79 6.48
N ARG A 48 0.48 0.36 5.89
CA ARG A 48 -0.83 1.01 6.04
C ARG A 48 -1.78 0.39 5.02
N VAL A 49 -2.32 -0.78 5.36
CA VAL A 49 -3.05 -1.65 4.43
C VAL A 49 -3.96 -2.61 5.20
N ALA A 50 -4.96 -3.19 4.54
CA ALA A 50 -5.88 -4.17 5.12
C ALA A 50 -6.65 -3.63 6.33
N GLY A 51 -7.13 -2.38 6.25
CA GLY A 51 -7.98 -1.78 7.28
C GLY A 51 -7.97 -0.26 7.34
N GLN A 52 -7.17 0.42 6.52
CA GLN A 52 -6.99 1.87 6.51
C GLN A 52 -8.13 2.57 5.76
N PHE A 53 -9.39 2.22 6.02
CA PHE A 53 -10.54 2.77 5.29
C PHE A 53 -11.08 4.08 5.87
N ALA A 54 -10.92 4.32 7.17
CA ALA A 54 -11.47 5.51 7.83
C ALA A 54 -10.60 6.75 7.59
N LYS A 55 -11.26 7.90 7.42
CA LYS A 55 -10.60 9.19 7.19
C LYS A 55 -11.14 10.26 8.15
N PRO A 56 -10.28 10.87 9.00
CA PRO A 56 -10.68 12.01 9.81
C PRO A 56 -10.96 13.22 8.91
N ARG A 57 -11.87 14.09 9.35
CA ARG A 57 -12.26 15.31 8.63
C ARG A 57 -12.29 16.48 9.60
N SER A 58 -11.78 17.63 9.15
CA SER A 58 -11.76 18.87 9.94
C SER A 58 -13.15 19.49 10.12
N SER A 59 -14.12 19.12 9.28
CA SER A 59 -15.50 19.58 9.33
C SER A 59 -16.44 18.39 9.15
N ASP A 60 -17.55 18.42 9.88
CA ASP A 60 -18.60 17.40 9.78
C ASP A 60 -19.33 17.46 8.43
N ASN A 61 -19.30 18.61 7.76
CA ASN A 61 -19.99 18.86 6.50
C ASN A 61 -19.05 19.36 5.40
N GLU A 62 -19.44 19.10 4.15
CA GLU A 62 -18.79 19.52 2.92
C GLU A 62 -19.82 20.25 2.04
N THR A 63 -19.48 21.42 1.52
CA THR A 63 -20.36 22.25 0.70
C THR A 63 -19.81 22.38 -0.72
N LYS A 64 -20.61 22.05 -1.74
CA LYS A 64 -20.29 22.27 -3.16
C LYS A 64 -21.51 22.84 -3.87
N GLY A 65 -21.31 23.89 -4.67
CA GLY A 65 -22.39 24.50 -5.45
C GLY A 65 -23.60 24.95 -4.62
N GLY A 66 -23.38 25.39 -3.38
CA GLY A 66 -24.45 25.81 -2.46
C GLY A 66 -25.17 24.67 -1.72
N VAL A 67 -24.89 23.40 -2.05
CA VAL A 67 -25.44 22.23 -1.36
C VAL A 67 -24.47 21.78 -0.27
N THR A 68 -24.97 21.54 0.94
CA THR A 68 -24.18 21.06 2.08
C THR A 68 -24.60 19.64 2.45
N LEU A 69 -23.63 18.73 2.51
CA LEU A 69 -23.82 17.32 2.87
C LEU A 69 -22.80 16.90 3.93
N PRO A 70 -23.03 15.80 4.67
CA PRO A 70 -22.01 15.24 5.54
C PRO A 70 -20.71 14.96 4.80
N SER A 71 -19.59 15.20 5.44
CA SER A 71 -18.26 14.91 4.90
C SER A 71 -18.10 13.40 4.64
N TYR A 72 -17.46 13.04 3.53
CA TYR A 72 -16.95 11.69 3.31
C TYR A 72 -15.89 11.35 4.37
N ARG A 73 -16.08 10.26 5.09
CA ARG A 73 -15.21 9.81 6.20
C ARG A 73 -14.51 8.49 5.92
N GLY A 74 -14.42 8.12 4.64
CA GLY A 74 -13.85 6.84 4.24
C GLY A 74 -14.90 5.77 4.02
N ASP A 75 -14.57 4.78 3.21
CA ASP A 75 -15.52 3.80 2.67
C ASP A 75 -16.17 2.91 3.73
N ILE A 76 -15.52 2.76 4.88
CA ILE A 76 -16.04 2.06 6.06
C ILE A 76 -17.21 2.81 6.74
N ILE A 77 -17.39 4.11 6.46
CA ILE A 77 -18.45 4.94 7.05
C ILE A 77 -19.50 5.30 6.00
N ASN A 78 -19.11 5.95 4.91
CA ASN A 78 -20.02 6.44 3.87
C ASN A 78 -19.35 6.47 2.49
N GLY A 79 -20.08 6.81 1.43
CA GLY A 79 -19.59 6.86 0.05
C GLY A 79 -18.89 8.17 -0.31
N ILE A 80 -17.95 8.10 -1.25
CA ILE A 80 -17.17 9.25 -1.73
C ILE A 80 -18.03 10.24 -2.54
N GLU A 81 -19.02 9.72 -3.27
CA GLU A 81 -19.92 10.50 -4.13
C GLU A 81 -20.60 11.64 -3.37
N PHE A 82 -20.73 12.79 -4.03
CA PHE A 82 -21.31 13.99 -3.45
C PHE A 82 -22.83 14.03 -3.68
N ASP A 83 -23.55 13.08 -3.09
CA ASP A 83 -25.00 13.01 -3.09
C ASP A 83 -25.56 12.65 -1.70
N ALA A 84 -26.81 13.02 -1.44
CA ALA A 84 -27.42 12.86 -0.12
C ALA A 84 -27.47 11.40 0.35
N ARG A 85 -27.66 10.44 -0.57
CA ARG A 85 -27.76 9.02 -0.24
C ARG A 85 -26.39 8.46 0.14
N SER A 86 -25.37 8.73 -0.66
CA SER A 86 -24.02 8.23 -0.44
C SER A 86 -23.39 8.77 0.84
N ARG A 87 -23.76 9.97 1.29
CA ARG A 87 -23.18 10.60 2.49
C ARG A 87 -23.80 10.13 3.80
N ILE A 88 -24.92 9.40 3.78
CA ILE A 88 -25.50 8.79 4.98
C ILE A 88 -24.57 7.67 5.48
N PRO A 89 -24.11 7.70 6.76
CA PRO A 89 -23.34 6.60 7.33
C PRO A 89 -24.11 5.27 7.29
N ASP A 90 -23.45 4.22 6.81
CA ASP A 90 -24.04 2.89 6.68
C ASP A 90 -23.21 1.86 7.45
N PRO A 91 -23.74 1.28 8.55
CA PRO A 91 -23.00 0.31 9.36
C PRO A 91 -22.66 -0.99 8.61
N ALA A 92 -23.41 -1.34 7.55
CA ALA A 92 -23.11 -2.53 6.74
C ALA A 92 -21.74 -2.42 6.03
N ARG A 93 -21.22 -1.20 5.84
CA ARG A 93 -19.88 -0.95 5.29
C ARG A 93 -18.76 -1.49 6.17
N GLN A 94 -18.98 -1.67 7.47
CA GLN A 94 -18.00 -2.29 8.36
C GLN A 94 -17.75 -3.76 8.00
N GLU A 95 -18.81 -4.48 7.59
CA GLU A 95 -18.69 -5.85 7.13
C GLU A 95 -17.93 -5.92 5.80
N MET A 96 -18.20 -4.99 4.88
CA MET A 96 -17.46 -4.87 3.61
C MET A 96 -15.97 -4.60 3.87
N ALA A 97 -15.66 -3.63 4.73
CA ALA A 97 -14.28 -3.29 5.11
C ALA A 97 -13.56 -4.50 5.73
N TYR A 98 -14.23 -5.26 6.61
CA TYR A 98 -13.68 -6.48 7.18
C TYR A 98 -13.34 -7.52 6.10
N ARG A 99 -14.28 -7.82 5.19
CA ARG A 99 -14.06 -8.79 4.11
C ARG A 99 -12.88 -8.39 3.23
N GLN A 100 -12.79 -7.12 2.85
CA GLN A 100 -11.68 -6.59 2.05
C GLN A 100 -10.35 -6.63 2.81
N SER A 101 -10.35 -6.30 4.10
CA SER A 101 -9.18 -6.37 4.97
C SER A 101 -8.65 -7.80 5.07
N ALA A 102 -9.54 -8.77 5.31
CA ALA A 102 -9.18 -10.18 5.41
C ALA A 102 -8.60 -10.71 4.09
N ALA A 103 -9.24 -10.40 2.95
CA ALA A 103 -8.74 -10.79 1.63
C ALA A 103 -7.37 -10.18 1.32
N THR A 104 -7.20 -8.88 1.60
CA THR A 104 -5.94 -8.16 1.38
C THR A 104 -4.82 -8.73 2.23
N LEU A 105 -5.06 -8.94 3.53
CA LEU A 105 -4.05 -9.49 4.43
C LEU A 105 -3.70 -10.94 4.07
N ASN A 106 -4.68 -11.74 3.64
CA ASN A 106 -4.43 -13.10 3.17
C ASN A 106 -3.47 -13.12 1.96
N LEU A 107 -3.72 -12.25 0.97
CA LEU A 107 -2.86 -12.14 -0.20
C LEU A 107 -1.45 -11.62 0.16
N LEU A 108 -1.35 -10.61 1.03
CA LEU A 108 -0.06 -10.12 1.50
C LEU A 108 0.74 -11.20 2.24
N ARG A 109 0.09 -12.03 3.06
CA ARG A 109 0.74 -13.18 3.72
C ARG A 109 1.24 -14.19 2.69
N ALA A 110 0.45 -14.49 1.67
CA ALA A 110 0.85 -15.37 0.59
C ALA A 110 2.08 -14.83 -0.17
N PHE A 111 2.15 -13.52 -0.44
CA PHE A 111 3.36 -12.93 -1.05
C PHE A 111 4.57 -12.95 -0.10
N ALA A 112 4.37 -12.61 1.18
CA ALA A 112 5.46 -12.55 2.15
C ALA A 112 6.09 -13.92 2.44
N GLN A 113 5.28 -14.99 2.47
CA GLN A 113 5.73 -16.34 2.86
C GLN A 113 5.87 -17.30 1.67
N GLY A 114 5.17 -17.05 0.57
CA GLY A 114 5.14 -17.92 -0.62
C GLY A 114 6.27 -17.67 -1.63
N GLY A 115 7.38 -17.07 -1.20
CA GLY A 115 8.58 -16.87 -2.01
C GLY A 115 8.59 -15.57 -2.84
N TYR A 116 7.48 -14.84 -2.98
CA TYR A 116 7.46 -13.57 -3.71
C TYR A 116 8.42 -12.53 -3.11
N ALA A 117 8.52 -12.51 -1.77
CA ALA A 117 9.43 -11.65 -1.02
C ALA A 117 10.88 -12.16 -0.92
N SER A 118 11.24 -13.26 -1.61
CA SER A 118 12.63 -13.74 -1.68
C SER A 118 13.54 -12.70 -2.34
N LEU A 119 14.73 -12.48 -1.79
CA LEU A 119 15.73 -11.57 -2.36
C LEU A 119 16.23 -12.03 -3.74
N GLU A 120 16.06 -13.31 -4.10
CA GLU A 120 16.28 -13.79 -5.47
C GLU A 120 15.39 -13.06 -6.50
N ASN A 121 14.26 -12.51 -6.06
CA ASN A 121 13.36 -11.74 -6.89
C ASN A 121 13.65 -10.23 -6.89
N VAL A 122 14.78 -9.76 -6.33
CA VAL A 122 15.08 -8.32 -6.19
C VAL A 122 15.01 -7.56 -7.52
N HIS A 123 15.46 -8.19 -8.61
CA HIS A 123 15.36 -7.65 -9.97
C HIS A 123 13.93 -7.65 -10.50
N ARG A 124 13.13 -8.67 -10.14
CA ARG A 124 11.72 -8.78 -10.55
C ARG A 124 10.82 -7.77 -9.86
N TRP A 125 11.25 -7.18 -8.75
CA TRP A 125 10.51 -6.09 -8.11
C TRP A 125 10.73 -4.75 -8.80
N MET A 126 11.71 -4.63 -9.71
CA MET A 126 11.90 -3.43 -10.52
C MET A 126 10.63 -3.17 -11.32
N LEU A 127 9.87 -2.15 -10.90
CA LEU A 127 8.70 -1.68 -11.63
C LEU A 127 9.16 -1.13 -12.98
N GLY A 128 8.40 -1.41 -14.04
CA GLY A 128 8.79 -1.03 -15.41
C GLY A 128 9.10 0.46 -15.59
N PHE A 129 8.45 1.35 -14.82
CA PHE A 129 8.72 2.79 -14.89
C PHE A 129 10.08 3.21 -14.29
N VAL A 130 10.71 2.38 -13.44
CA VAL A 130 12.03 2.69 -12.87
C VAL A 130 13.13 2.49 -13.91
N ALA A 131 12.94 1.53 -14.83
CA ALA A 131 13.88 1.27 -15.93
C ALA A 131 14.07 2.49 -16.84
N ASP A 132 13.00 3.25 -17.08
CA ASP A 132 13.03 4.46 -17.91
C ASP A 132 13.36 5.75 -17.13
N SER A 133 13.67 5.63 -15.82
CA SER A 133 13.94 6.78 -14.96
C SER A 133 15.44 7.10 -14.87
N PRO A 134 15.83 8.37 -14.63
CA PRO A 134 17.22 8.74 -14.33
C PRO A 134 17.81 8.03 -13.10
N GLN A 135 16.95 7.43 -12.27
CA GLN A 135 17.34 6.69 -11.07
C GLN A 135 17.43 5.18 -11.31
N GLY A 136 17.07 4.68 -12.51
CA GLY A 136 17.06 3.27 -12.87
C GLY A 136 18.44 2.63 -12.71
N GLU A 137 19.48 3.25 -13.29
CA GLU A 137 20.86 2.78 -13.20
C GLU A 137 21.35 2.61 -11.76
N LYS A 138 20.96 3.53 -10.86
CA LYS A 138 21.34 3.46 -9.43
C LYS A 138 20.67 2.29 -8.74
N TYR A 139 19.40 2.03 -9.04
CA TYR A 139 18.68 0.91 -8.47
C TYR A 139 19.22 -0.42 -9.01
N GLU A 140 19.49 -0.50 -10.31
CA GLU A 140 20.07 -1.68 -10.94
C GLU A 140 21.46 -2.01 -10.36
N SER A 141 22.33 -1.01 -10.21
CA SER A 141 23.64 -1.19 -9.58
C SER A 141 23.52 -1.75 -8.16
N LEU A 142 22.56 -1.25 -7.37
CA LEU A 142 22.32 -1.76 -6.02
C LEU A 142 21.76 -3.18 -6.04
N ALA A 143 20.83 -3.50 -6.94
CA ALA A 143 20.28 -4.84 -7.10
C ALA A 143 21.36 -5.86 -7.47
N ASN A 144 22.27 -5.51 -8.39
CA ASN A 144 23.43 -6.35 -8.74
C ASN A 144 24.32 -6.62 -7.53
N ARG A 145 24.65 -5.60 -6.73
CA ARG A 145 25.45 -5.79 -5.51
C ARG A 145 24.77 -6.67 -4.47
N ILE A 146 23.45 -6.60 -4.36
CA ILE A 146 22.67 -7.50 -3.49
C ILE A 146 22.76 -8.94 -4.01
N THR A 147 22.64 -9.15 -5.32
CA THR A 147 22.81 -10.48 -5.94
C THR A 147 24.20 -11.05 -5.66
N GLU A 148 25.28 -10.28 -5.91
CA GLU A 148 26.66 -10.69 -5.59
C GLU A 148 26.83 -11.05 -4.11
N THR A 149 26.20 -10.28 -3.21
CA THR A 149 26.25 -10.55 -1.77
C THR A 149 25.56 -11.87 -1.42
N MET A 150 24.44 -12.20 -2.08
CA MET A 150 23.78 -13.48 -1.85
C MET A 150 24.57 -14.65 -2.41
N GLU A 151 25.23 -14.50 -3.56
CA GLU A 151 26.08 -15.55 -4.15
C GLU A 151 27.33 -15.84 -3.29
N PHE A 152 27.79 -14.85 -2.52
CA PHE A 152 28.89 -15.02 -1.58
C PHE A 152 28.50 -15.80 -0.30
N MET A 153 27.24 -15.73 0.12
CA MET A 153 26.72 -16.39 1.34
C MET A 153 26.46 -17.88 1.14
#